data_AF-A0A7W0UG40-F1
#
_entry.id   AF-A0A7W0UG40-F1
#
_cell.length_a   1.000
_cell.length_b   1.000
_cell.length_c   1.000
_cell.angle_alpha   90.00
_cell.angle_beta   90.00
_cell.angle_gamma   90.00
#
_symmetry.space_group_name_H-M   'P 1'
#
loop_
_entity.id
_entity.type
_entity.pdbx_description
1 polymer ?
#
loop_
_entity_poly.entity_id
_entity_poly.type
_entity_poly.pdbx_seq_one_letter_code
_entity_poly.pdbx_strand_id
1 'polypeptide(L)' 'MSGSADEALGKAEELLERLKATREELERLAAEENAEAAVDVLTELAELAKDVEAELGRARALAE' A
#
# COMPACT_ATOMS: atom_id res chain seq x y z
N MET A 1 10.05 -1.15 23.74
CA MET A 1 9.67 -0.20 22.67
C MET A 1 9.88 -0.77 21.27
N SER A 2 10.78 -1.76 21.06
CA SER A 2 10.95 -2.42 19.75
C SER A 2 9.68 -3.10 19.23
N GLY A 3 8.93 -3.82 20.08
CA GLY A 3 7.74 -4.56 19.63
C GLY A 3 6.64 -3.69 18.98
N SER A 4 6.54 -2.41 19.36
CA SER A 4 5.60 -1.47 18.75
C SER A 4 6.09 -0.89 17.41
N ALA A 5 7.41 -0.77 17.22
CA ALA A 5 7.99 -0.42 15.92
C ALA A 5 7.90 -1.60 14.95
N ASP A 6 8.17 -2.81 15.43
CA ASP A 6 8.04 -4.06 14.65
C ASP A 6 6.58 -4.30 14.20
N GLU A 7 5.59 -3.98 15.05
CA GLU A 7 4.17 -4.05 14.68
C GLU A 7 3.81 -3.07 13.56
N ALA A 8 4.31 -1.83 13.63
CA ALA A 8 4.08 -0.83 12.59
C ALA A 8 4.75 -1.24 11.25
N LEU A 9 5.95 -1.82 11.31
CA LEU A 9 6.61 -2.39 10.13
C LEU A 9 5.82 -3.56 9.54
N GLY A 10 5.33 -4.48 10.38
CA GLY A 10 4.50 -5.60 9.91
C GLY A 10 3.23 -5.12 9.20
N LYS A 11 2.56 -4.09 9.72
CA LYS A 11 1.41 -3.48 9.02
C LYS A 11 1.80 -2.83 7.70
N ALA A 12 2.94 -2.14 7.64
CA ALA A 12 3.44 -1.57 6.40
C ALA A 12 3.74 -2.66 5.34
N GLU A 13 4.26 -3.82 5.76
CA GLU A 13 4.49 -4.97 4.88
C GLU A 13 3.17 -5.56 4.35
N GLU A 14 2.16 -5.74 5.21
CA GLU A 14 0.83 -6.19 4.78
C GLU A 14 0.19 -5.23 3.77
N LEU A 15 0.27 -3.92 4.03
CA LEU A 15 -0.22 -2.89 3.11
C LEU A 15 0.55 -2.89 1.78
N LEU A 16 1.87 -3.14 1.81
CA LEU A 16 2.69 -3.24 0.61
C LEU A 16 2.32 -4.46 -0.24
N GLU A 17 2.02 -5.62 0.37
CA GLU A 17 1.54 -6.79 -0.37
C GLU A 17 0.19 -6.52 -1.04
N ARG A 18 -0.71 -5.82 -0.34
CA ARG A 18 -1.98 -5.35 -0.94
C ARG A 18 -1.73 -4.41 -2.11
N LEU A 19 -0.86 -3.40 -1.95
CA LEU A 19 -0.48 -2.47 -3.02
C LEU A 19 0.03 -3.21 -4.26
N LYS A 20 0.87 -4.24 -4.09
CA LYS A 20 1.37 -5.07 -5.19
C LYS A 20 0.24 -5.79 -5.92
N ALA A 21 -0.69 -6.42 -5.18
CA ALA A 21 -1.83 -7.11 -5.77
C ALA A 21 -2.76 -6.14 -6.53
N THR A 22 -3.02 -4.96 -5.97
CA THR A 22 -3.82 -3.91 -6.64
C THR A 22 -3.10 -3.38 -7.90
N ARG A 23 -1.76 -3.30 -7.90
CA ARG A 23 -0.99 -2.95 -9.11
C ARG A 23 -1.12 -4.02 -10.19
N GLU A 24 -1.07 -5.30 -9.82
CA GLU A 24 -1.27 -6.39 -10.77
C GLU A 24 -2.69 -6.36 -11.38
N GLU A 25 -3.70 -5.94 -10.62
CA GLU A 25 -5.04 -5.70 -11.16
C GLU A 25 -5.04 -4.54 -12.18
N LEU A 26 -4.36 -3.44 -11.88
CA LEU A 26 -4.22 -2.34 -12.83
C LEU A 26 -3.57 -2.80 -14.15
N GLU A 27 -2.53 -3.63 -14.05
CA GLU A 27 -1.85 -4.21 -15.22
C GLU A 27 -2.79 -5.08 -16.06
N ARG A 28 -3.67 -5.87 -15.41
CA ARG A 28 -4.73 -6.65 -16.10
C ARG A 28 -5.74 -5.75 -16.78
N LEU A 29 -6.28 -4.75 -16.08
CA LEU A 29 -7.27 -3.82 -16.64
C LEU A 29 -6.72 -3.01 -17.81
N ALA A 30 -5.45 -2.63 -17.75
CA ALA A 30 -4.76 -1.98 -18.87
C ALA A 30 -4.65 -2.90 -20.10
N ALA A 31 -4.38 -4.18 -19.90
CA ALA A 31 -4.35 -5.17 -20.98
C ALA A 31 -5.74 -5.43 -21.60
N GLU A 32 -6.81 -5.23 -20.82
CA GLU A 32 -8.20 -5.34 -21.25
C GLU A 32 -8.77 -4.03 -21.82
N GLU A 33 -7.95 -2.97 -21.93
CA GLU A 33 -8.35 -1.62 -22.34
C GLU A 33 -9.50 -1.04 -21.49
N ASN A 34 -9.66 -1.49 -20.25
CA ASN A 34 -10.72 -1.07 -19.34
C ASN A 34 -10.30 0.17 -18.54
N ALA A 35 -10.31 1.32 -19.21
CA ALA A 35 -9.86 2.59 -18.63
C ALA A 35 -10.73 3.07 -17.45
N GLU A 36 -12.03 2.79 -17.45
CA GLU A 36 -12.94 3.23 -16.39
C GLU A 36 -12.60 2.54 -15.06
N ALA A 37 -12.51 1.20 -15.05
CA ALA A 37 -12.11 0.45 -13.86
C ALA A 37 -10.67 0.76 -13.43
N ALA A 38 -9.77 1.05 -14.38
CA ALA A 38 -8.39 1.40 -14.08
C ALA A 38 -8.27 2.69 -13.24
N VAL A 39 -9.19 3.66 -13.40
CA VAL A 39 -9.21 4.90 -12.60
C VAL A 39 -9.54 4.61 -11.13
N ASP A 40 -10.48 3.70 -10.88
CA ASP A 40 -10.86 3.30 -9.52
C ASP A 40 -9.69 2.59 -8.84
N VAL A 41 -9.03 1.66 -9.53
CA VAL A 41 -7.85 0.94 -9.02
C VAL A 41 -6.68 1.90 -8.76
N LEU A 42 -6.47 2.91 -9.60
CA LEU A 42 -5.45 3.95 -9.36
C LEU A 42 -5.76 4.78 -8.10
N THR A 43 -7.03 5.02 -7.80
CA THR A 43 -7.45 5.70 -6.57
C THR A 43 -7.13 4.85 -5.35
N GLU A 44 -7.46 3.56 -5.39
CA GLU A 44 -7.11 2.60 -4.32
C GLU A 44 -5.59 2.50 -4.12
N LEU A 45 -4.80 2.45 -5.20
CA LEU A 45 -3.34 2.45 -5.13
C LEU A 45 -2.80 3.69 -4.42
N ALA A 46 -3.37 4.86 -4.70
CA ALA A 46 -2.94 6.11 -4.06
C ALA A 46 -3.28 6.14 -2.56
N GLU A 47 -4.38 5.54 -2.15
CA GLU A 47 -4.75 5.40 -0.74
C GLU A 47 -3.82 4.41 -0.01
N LEU A 48 -3.61 3.22 -0.59
CA LEU A 48 -2.68 2.23 -0.05
C LEU A 48 -1.26 2.78 0.10
N ALA A 49 -0.78 3.57 -0.88
CA ALA A 49 0.54 4.19 -0.79
C ALA A 49 0.65 5.15 0.40
N LYS A 50 -0.38 5.97 0.65
CA LYS A 50 -0.42 6.88 1.80
C LYS A 50 -0.42 6.12 3.12
N ASP A 51 -1.15 5.01 3.19
CA ASP A 51 -1.22 4.18 4.40
C ASP A 51 0.13 3.51 4.69
N VAL A 52 0.83 3.02 3.66
CA VAL A 52 2.21 2.50 3.79
C VAL A 52 3.14 3.58 4.33
N GLU A 53 3.12 4.79 3.74
CA GLU A 53 3.94 5.91 4.20
C GLU A 53 3.64 6.28 5.66
N ALA A 54 2.37 6.25 6.07
CA ALA A 54 1.96 6.55 7.44
C ALA A 54 2.50 5.53 8.45
N GLU A 55 2.38 4.23 8.19
CA GLU A 55 2.92 3.19 9.09
C GLU A 55 4.44 3.18 9.13
N LEU A 56 5.12 3.46 8.01
CA LEU A 56 6.58 3.64 7.99
C LEU A 56 7.03 4.87 8.81
N GLY A 57 6.30 5.99 8.69
CA GLY A 57 6.54 7.18 9.49
C GLY A 57 6.35 6.91 10.99
N ARG A 58 5.31 6.15 11.34
CA ARG A 58 5.03 5.71 12.71
C ARG A 58 6.12 4.76 13.23
N ALA A 59 6.54 3.78 12.46
CA ALA A 59 7.62 2.86 12.82
C ALA A 59 8.92 3.62 13.12
N ARG A 60 9.26 4.59 12.27
CA ARG A 60 10.42 5.48 12.47
C ARG A 60 10.33 6.25 13.79
N ALA A 61 9.18 6.87 14.08
CA ALA A 61 8.98 7.61 15.32
C ALA A 61 9.03 6.74 16.59
N LEU A 62 8.67 5.46 16.49
CA LEU A 62 8.71 4.51 17.61
C LEU A 62 10.11 3.90 17.86
N ALA A 63 11.02 4.04 16.89
CA ALA A 63 12.39 3.55 16.97
C ALA A 63 13.38 4.62 17.50
N GLU A 64 13.00 5.90 17.46
CA GLU A 64 13.71 7.03 18.08
C GLU A 64 13.46 7.09 19.59
#